data_AF-A0A7Y5JP31-F1
#
_entry.id   AF-A0A7Y5JP31-F1
#
_cell.length_a   1.000
_cell.length_b   1.000
_cell.length_c   1.000
_cell.angle_alpha   90.00
_cell.angle_beta   90.00
_cell.angle_gamma   90.00
#
_symmetry.space_group_name_H-M   'P 1'
#
loop_
_entity.id
_entity.type
_entity.pdbx_description
1 polymer ?
#
loop_
_entity_poly.entity_id
_entity_poly.type
_entity_poly.pdbx_seq_one_letter_code
_entity_poly.pdbx_strand_id
1 'polypeptide(L)'
;MAIAHGWGKTPPSEKFIEGVAKMGFPMPEVFAWAASLSELVGGILLAIGLATRPAAFFIACTMGVAGFVRHASDPFATAEKAFLFLAIAIAFVFIGGGKYALDRRYA
;
A
#
# COMPACT_ATOMS: atom_id res chain seq x y z
N MET A 1 -4.29 -0.38 7.07
CA MET A 1 -3.02 -0.11 6.38
C MET A 1 -2.03 0.64 7.26
N ALA A 2 -2.20 1.94 7.53
CA ALA A 2 -1.18 2.73 8.23
C ALA A 2 -0.75 2.19 9.61
N ILE A 3 -1.70 1.92 10.52
CA ILE A 3 -1.37 1.50 11.89
C ILE A 3 -1.01 0.01 11.93
N ALA A 4 -1.81 -0.83 11.28
CA ALA A 4 -1.64 -2.29 11.37
C ALA A 4 -0.48 -2.83 10.53
N HIS A 5 -0.06 -2.15 9.47
CA HIS A 5 0.97 -2.64 8.54
C HIS A 5 2.09 -1.63 8.31
N GLY A 6 1.82 -0.33 8.34
CA GLY A 6 2.85 0.71 8.15
C GLY A 6 3.72 0.96 9.39
N TRP A 7 3.10 1.28 10.53
CA TRP A 7 3.79 1.77 11.74
C TRP A 7 4.87 0.80 12.26
N GLY A 8 4.57 -0.50 12.29
CA GLY A 8 5.52 -1.53 12.73
C GLY A 8 6.54 -1.96 11.67
N LYS A 9 6.39 -1.50 10.41
CA LYS A 9 7.30 -1.82 9.29
C LYS A 9 8.17 -0.63 8.88
N THR A 10 8.07 0.50 9.58
CA THR A 10 8.91 1.68 9.33
C THR A 10 9.77 1.96 10.57
N PRO A 11 11.11 1.81 10.49
CA PRO A 11 11.90 1.37 9.33
C PRO A 11 11.68 -0.12 8.96
N PRO A 12 11.88 -0.49 7.69
CA PRO A 12 11.75 -1.89 7.25
C PRO A 12 12.78 -2.76 7.94
N SER A 13 12.34 -3.89 8.49
CA SER A 13 13.24 -4.87 9.13
C SER A 13 14.06 -5.64 8.10
N GLU A 14 15.21 -6.17 8.51
CA GLU A 14 16.07 -7.02 7.66
C GLU A 14 15.29 -8.19 7.05
N LYS A 15 14.43 -8.86 7.85
CA LYS A 15 13.56 -9.93 7.37
C LYS A 15 12.60 -9.48 6.26
N PHE A 16 12.12 -8.25 6.32
CA PHE A 16 11.25 -7.71 5.28
C PHE A 16 12.04 -7.41 4.01
N ILE A 17 13.23 -6.82 4.13
CA ILE A 17 14.14 -6.56 3.00
C ILE A 17 14.54 -7.87 2.31
N GLU A 18 14.88 -8.91 3.08
CA GLU A 18 15.13 -10.26 2.54
C GLU A 18 13.91 -10.84 1.83
N GLY A 19 12.71 -10.62 2.38
CA GLY A 19 11.46 -11.01 1.74
C GLY A 19 11.28 -10.33 0.38
N VAL A 20 11.59 -9.04 0.29
CA VAL A 20 11.58 -8.27 -0.97
C VAL A 20 12.64 -8.76 -1.94
N ALA A 21 13.83 -9.14 -1.45
CA ALA A 21 14.89 -9.71 -2.28
C ALA A 21 14.47 -11.06 -2.88
N LYS A 22 13.84 -11.93 -2.09
CA LYS A 22 13.32 -13.23 -2.55
C LYS A 22 12.20 -13.09 -3.59
N MET A 23 11.48 -11.98 -3.60
CA MET A 23 10.49 -11.66 -4.64
C MET A 23 11.12 -11.21 -5.97
N GLY A 24 12.45 -11.03 -6.03
CA GLY A 24 13.17 -10.70 -7.27
C GLY A 24 13.30 -9.21 -7.57
N PHE A 25 13.08 -8.33 -6.59
CA PHE A 25 13.25 -6.88 -6.80
C PHE A 25 14.73 -6.49 -6.95
N PRO A 26 15.09 -5.63 -7.92
CA PRO A 26 16.49 -5.28 -8.21
C PRO A 26 17.16 -4.44 -7.11
N MET A 27 16.38 -3.70 -6.31
CA MET A 27 16.85 -2.90 -5.18
C MET A 27 15.98 -3.15 -3.93
N PRO A 28 16.16 -4.29 -3.24
CA PRO A 28 15.23 -4.75 -2.22
C PRO A 28 15.01 -3.77 -1.07
N GLU A 29 16.06 -3.08 -0.64
CA GLU A 29 15.99 -2.09 0.42
C GLU A 29 15.14 -0.88 0.04
N VAL A 30 15.34 -0.34 -1.17
CA VAL A 30 14.55 0.79 -1.69
C VAL A 30 13.09 0.41 -1.83
N PHE A 31 12.80 -0.77 -2.38
CA PHE A 31 11.42 -1.25 -2.53
C PHE A 31 10.76 -1.59 -1.18
N ALA A 32 11.52 -2.08 -0.21
CA ALA A 32 11.03 -2.28 1.15
C ALA A 32 10.65 -0.95 1.82
N TRP A 33 11.48 0.09 1.67
CA TRP A 33 11.17 1.44 2.11
C TRP A 33 9.96 2.03 1.38
N ALA A 34 9.89 1.87 0.07
CA ALA A 34 8.75 2.36 -0.72
C ALA A 34 7.44 1.68 -0.28
N ALA A 35 7.48 0.37 -0.03
CA ALA A 35 6.31 -0.37 0.46
C ALA A 35 5.89 0.07 1.86
N SER A 36 6.82 0.16 2.81
CA SER A 36 6.51 0.54 4.18
C SER A 36 6.02 1.99 4.30
N LEU A 37 6.64 2.93 3.56
CA LEU A 37 6.19 4.32 3.49
C LEU A 37 4.85 4.45 2.78
N SER A 38 4.60 3.69 1.71
CA SER A 38 3.29 3.70 1.06
C SER A 38 2.20 3.17 1.98
N GLU A 39 2.46 2.13 2.78
CA GLU A 39 1.49 1.61 3.73
C GLU A 39 1.21 2.59 4.87
N LEU A 40 2.24 3.27 5.38
CA LEU A 40 2.15 4.24 6.47
C LEU A 40 1.62 5.60 5.99
N VAL A 41 2.44 6.31 5.22
CA VAL A 41 2.17 7.68 4.78
C VAL A 41 1.00 7.69 3.80
N GLY A 42 1.02 6.79 2.82
CA GLY A 42 -0.10 6.65 1.88
C GLY A 42 -1.41 6.32 2.61
N GLY A 43 -1.37 5.42 3.60
CA GLY A 43 -2.54 5.08 4.40
C GLY A 43 -3.09 6.27 5.21
N ILE A 44 -2.23 7.11 5.79
CA ILE A 44 -2.63 8.32 6.51
C ILE A 44 -3.21 9.36 5.54
N LEU A 45 -2.51 9.62 4.43
CA LEU A 45 -2.94 10.56 3.39
C LEU A 45 -4.30 10.19 2.81
N LEU A 46 -4.51 8.90 2.52
CA LEU A 46 -5.79 8.40 2.03
C LEU A 46 -6.91 8.55 3.08
N ALA A 47 -6.61 8.32 4.36
CA ALA A 47 -7.58 8.45 5.45
C ALA A 47 -8.05 9.89 5.67
N ILE A 48 -7.14 10.86 5.59
CA ILE A 48 -7.48 12.29 5.70
C ILE A 48 -7.99 12.89 4.37
N GLY A 49 -7.89 12.14 3.27
CA GLY A 49 -8.28 12.58 1.93
C GLY A 49 -7.40 13.72 1.40
N LEU A 50 -6.09 13.66 1.66
CA LEU A 50 -5.09 14.56 1.10
C LEU A 50 -4.25 13.81 0.09
N ALA A 51 -4.01 14.40 -1.09
CA ALA A 51 -3.35 13.74 -2.21
C ALA A 51 -3.93 12.34 -2.49
N THR A 52 -5.27 12.24 -2.46
CA THR A 52 -6.04 10.99 -2.42
C THR A 52 -5.70 10.08 -3.60
N ARG A 53 -5.61 10.65 -4.82
CA ARG A 53 -5.30 9.90 -6.05
C ARG A 53 -3.88 9.31 -6.02
N PRO A 54 -2.80 10.10 -5.82
CA PRO A 54 -1.46 9.54 -5.75
C PRO A 54 -1.25 8.62 -4.52
N ALA A 55 -1.83 8.95 -3.36
CA ALA A 55 -1.77 8.07 -2.19
C ALA A 55 -2.43 6.70 -2.46
N ALA A 56 -3.62 6.70 -3.06
CA ALA A 56 -4.32 5.49 -3.46
C ALA A 56 -3.54 4.70 -4.51
N PHE A 57 -2.87 5.38 -5.45
CA PHE A 57 -2.06 4.71 -6.48
C PHE A 57 -0.91 3.91 -5.86
N PHE A 58 -0.14 4.51 -4.95
CA PHE A 58 0.95 3.79 -4.29
C PHE A 58 0.45 2.62 -3.42
N ILE A 59 -0.68 2.80 -2.72
CA ILE A 59 -1.32 1.70 -1.98
C ILE A 59 -1.78 0.59 -2.92
N ALA A 60 -2.35 0.93 -4.08
CA ALA A 60 -2.76 -0.07 -5.07
C ALA A 60 -1.55 -0.86 -5.59
N CYS A 61 -0.42 -0.21 -5.88
CA CYS A 61 0.81 -0.90 -6.29
C CYS A 61 1.30 -1.89 -5.20
N THR A 62 1.36 -1.45 -3.95
CA THR A 62 1.83 -2.31 -2.84
C THR A 62 0.90 -3.49 -2.58
N MET A 63 -0.42 -3.27 -2.60
CA MET A 63 -1.41 -4.34 -2.43
C MET A 63 -1.47 -5.28 -3.63
N GLY A 64 -1.20 -4.78 -4.84
CA GLY A 64 -1.01 -5.59 -6.03
C GLY A 64 0.16 -6.56 -5.89
N VAL A 65 1.32 -6.06 -5.46
CA VAL A 65 2.49 -6.91 -5.19
C VAL A 65 2.19 -7.89 -4.05
N ALA A 66 1.53 -7.45 -2.98
CA ALA A 66 1.16 -8.34 -1.87
C ALA A 66 0.23 -9.48 -2.32
N GLY A 67 -0.83 -9.17 -3.08
CA GLY A 67 -1.79 -10.16 -3.54
C GLY A 67 -1.23 -11.09 -4.62
N PHE A 68 -0.62 -10.54 -5.67
CA PHE A 68 -0.20 -11.31 -6.85
C PHE A 68 1.20 -11.91 -6.77
N VAL A 69 2.10 -11.33 -5.95
CA VAL A 69 3.49 -11.81 -5.84
C VAL A 69 3.72 -12.48 -4.49
N ARG A 70 3.42 -11.80 -3.38
CA ARG A 70 3.75 -12.33 -2.05
C ARG A 70 2.86 -13.50 -1.64
N HIS A 71 1.58 -13.45 -2.01
CA HIS A 71 0.57 -14.47 -1.71
C HIS A 71 0.19 -15.33 -2.93
N ALA A 72 1.01 -15.33 -3.99
CA ALA A 72 0.73 -16.06 -5.24
C ALA A 72 0.46 -17.57 -5.04
N SER A 73 1.10 -18.16 -4.03
CA SER A 73 1.01 -19.59 -3.70
C SER A 73 0.20 -19.88 -2.43
N ASP A 74 -0.34 -18.83 -1.79
CA ASP A 74 -1.09 -18.96 -0.55
C ASP A 74 -2.59 -19.19 -0.85
N PRO A 75 -3.35 -19.81 0.08
CA PRO A 75 -4.80 -19.90 -0.05
C PRO A 75 -5.46 -18.53 -0.15
N PHE A 76 -6.59 -18.45 -0.86
CA PHE A 76 -7.32 -17.18 -1.06
C PHE A 76 -7.68 -16.49 0.27
N ALA A 77 -8.02 -17.24 1.32
CA ALA A 77 -8.31 -16.70 2.65
C ALA A 77 -7.14 -15.90 3.27
N THR A 78 -5.91 -16.15 2.85
CA THR A 78 -4.73 -15.38 3.27
C THR A 78 -4.57 -14.12 2.42
N ALA A 79 -4.86 -14.21 1.11
CA ALA A 79 -4.72 -13.11 0.15
C ALA A 79 -5.93 -12.15 0.10
N GLU A 80 -7.09 -12.55 0.63
CA GLU A 80 -8.37 -11.83 0.47
C GLU A 80 -8.27 -10.36 0.92
N LYS A 81 -7.53 -10.10 2.00
CA LYS A 81 -7.36 -8.75 2.54
C LYS A 81 -6.54 -7.87 1.61
N ALA A 82 -5.52 -8.43 0.97
CA ALA A 82 -4.70 -7.71 0.00
C ALA A 82 -5.55 -7.31 -1.22
N PHE A 83 -6.39 -8.23 -1.72
CA PHE A 83 -7.31 -7.95 -2.82
C PHE A 83 -8.41 -6.96 -2.45
N LEU A 84 -8.92 -7.01 -1.22
CA LEU A 84 -9.91 -6.04 -0.73
C LEU A 84 -9.32 -4.63 -0.68
N PHE A 85 -8.14 -4.47 -0.07
CA PHE A 85 -7.48 -3.16 -0.02
C PHE A 85 -7.04 -2.68 -1.41
N LEU A 86 -6.65 -3.59 -2.31
CA LEU A 86 -6.38 -3.27 -3.70
C LEU A 86 -7.63 -2.73 -4.40
N ALA A 87 -8.78 -3.41 -4.29
CA ALA A 87 -10.02 -2.97 -4.91
C ALA A 87 -10.46 -1.58 -4.40
N ILE A 88 -10.35 -1.36 -3.08
CA ILE A 88 -10.65 -0.05 -2.46
C ILE A 88 -9.68 1.01 -2.98
N ALA A 89 -8.37 0.73 -3.01
CA ALA A 89 -7.37 1.69 -3.49
C ALA A 89 -7.60 2.05 -4.96
N ILE A 90 -7.89 1.07 -5.82
CA ILE A 90 -8.23 1.30 -7.22
C ILE A 90 -9.47 2.20 -7.34
N ALA A 91 -10.51 1.97 -6.53
CA ALA A 91 -11.69 2.84 -6.53
C ALA A 91 -11.31 4.30 -6.21
N PHE A 92 -10.45 4.53 -5.20
CA PHE A 92 -9.97 5.87 -4.86
C PHE A 92 -9.03 6.49 -5.92
N VAL A 93 -8.29 5.68 -6.69
CA VAL A 93 -7.49 6.19 -7.83
C VAL A 93 -8.40 6.83 -8.88
N PHE A 94 -9.54 6.21 -9.19
CA PHE A 94 -10.45 6.71 -10.22
C PHE A 94 -11.42 7.77 -9.69
N ILE A 95 -12.10 7.48 -8.58
CA ILE A 95 -13.13 8.35 -7.97
C ILE A 95 -12.50 9.57 -7.30
N GLY A 96 -11.31 9.42 -6.70
CA GLY A 96 -10.67 10.46 -5.90
C GLY A 96 -11.28 10.61 -4.49
N GLY A 97 -10.96 11.72 -3.83
CA GLY A 97 -11.43 12.03 -2.49
C GLY A 97 -12.91 12.43 -2.46
N GLY A 98 -13.66 11.92 -1.48
CA GLY A 98 -15.08 12.23 -1.31
C GLY A 98 -15.35 13.61 -0.70
N LYS A 99 -16.62 13.88 -0.35
CA LYS A 99 -17.10 15.16 0.23
C LYS A 99 -16.35 15.66 1.47
N TYR A 100 -15.72 14.76 2.23
CA TYR A 100 -14.96 15.08 3.44
C TYR A 100 -13.43 15.10 3.24
N ALA A 101 -12.95 14.91 2.01
CA ALA A 101 -11.53 14.92 1.69
C ALA A 101 -10.96 16.35 1.77
N LEU A 102 -9.78 16.49 2.36
CA LEU A 102 -9.05 17.77 2.42
C LEU A 102 -8.66 18.28 1.01
N ASP A 103 -8.47 17.38 0.04
CA ASP A 103 -8.22 17.70 -1.37
C ASP A 103 -9.33 18.53 -2.02
N ARG A 104 -10.55 18.52 -1.47
CA ARG A 104 -11.66 19.30 -2.04
C ARG A 104 -11.39 20.81 -2.01
N ARG A 105 -10.47 21.29 -1.18
CA ARG A 105 -10.05 22.70 -1.19
C ARG A 105 -9.09 23.05 -2.33
N TYR A 106 -8.55 22.05 -3.04
CA TYR A 106 -7.53 22.21 -4.08
C TYR A 106 -7.90 21.53 -5.42
N ALA A 107 -9.15 21.06 -5.56
CA ALA A 107 -9.68 20.39 -6.75
C ALA A 107 -10.69 21.25 -7.51
#